data_AF-A0A6J7WAE5-F1
#
_entry.id   AF-A0A6J7WAE5-F1
#
_cell.length_a   1.000
_cell.length_b   1.000
_cell.length_c   1.000
_cell.angle_alpha   90.00
_cell.angle_beta   90.00
_cell.angle_gamma   90.00
#
_symmetry.space_group_name_H-M   'P 1'
#
loop_
_entity.id
_entity.type
_entity.pdbx_description
1 polymer ?
#
loop_
_entity_poly.entity_id
_entity_poly.type
_entity_poly.pdbx_seq_one_letter_code
_entity_poly.pdbx_strand_id
1 'polypeptide(L)'
;MYSTAAYWIAGVGAIGLSLSPKFGAVLSSTPVGALGGVGVALFGMIGVLGARIWIEGKVDFANSTNLIVAASALIIGIADMQWTRGDYTFSGIINATVVAIVGYRLLHSIASSRGNN
;
A
#
# COMPACT_ATOMS: atom_id res chain seq x y z
N MET A 1 -10.19 -12.08 -17.58
CA MET A 1 -10.96 -11.18 -18.48
C MET A 1 -11.44 -10.01 -17.63
N TYR A 2 -10.80 -8.84 -17.76
CA TYR A 2 -11.30 -7.62 -17.13
C TYR A 2 -12.09 -6.86 -18.20
N SER A 3 -13.42 -6.75 -18.03
CA SER A 3 -14.26 -6.06 -19.00
C SER A 3 -14.07 -4.55 -18.85
N THR A 4 -13.40 -3.92 -19.83
CA THR A 4 -13.25 -2.47 -19.91
C THR A 4 -14.59 -1.74 -19.81
N ALA A 5 -15.67 -2.34 -20.33
CA ALA A 5 -17.02 -1.82 -20.22
C ALA A 5 -17.52 -1.69 -18.77
N ALA A 6 -17.16 -2.61 -17.88
CA ALA A 6 -17.56 -2.54 -16.47
C ALA A 6 -16.92 -1.33 -15.75
N TYR A 7 -15.66 -1.02 -16.05
CA TYR A 7 -15.00 0.16 -15.49
C TYR A 7 -15.64 1.47 -15.99
N TRP A 8 -16.02 1.52 -17.27
CA TRP A 8 -16.73 2.67 -17.83
C TRP A 8 -18.07 2.90 -17.14
N ILE A 9 -18.88 1.85 -16.96
CA ILE A 9 -20.18 1.93 -16.30
C ILE A 9 -20.01 2.35 -14.82
N ALA A 10 -19.02 1.79 -14.12
CA ALA A 10 -18.73 2.17 -12.73
C ALA A 10 -18.30 3.65 -12.62
N GLY A 11 -17.44 4.13 -13.52
CA GLY A 11 -16.98 5.52 -13.54
C GLY A 11 -18.11 6.51 -13.85
N VAL A 12 -18.89 6.25 -14.90
CA VAL A 12 -20.03 7.10 -15.27
C VAL A 12 -21.09 7.09 -14.16
N GLY A 13 -21.35 5.93 -13.55
CA GLY A 13 -22.24 5.81 -12.39
C GLY A 13 -21.76 6.63 -11.19
N ALA A 14 -20.47 6.58 -10.86
CA ALA A 14 -19.89 7.38 -9.78
C ALA A 14 -20.05 8.89 -10.02
N ILE A 15 -19.83 9.35 -11.25
CA ILE A 15 -20.02 10.76 -11.64
C ILE A 15 -21.50 11.16 -11.56
N GLY A 16 -22.40 10.33 -12.07
CA GLY A 16 -23.84 10.60 -12.00
C GLY A 16 -24.37 10.65 -10.57
N LEU A 17 -23.90 9.74 -9.71
CA LEU A 17 -24.30 9.68 -8.31
C LEU A 17 -23.68 10.79 -7.46
N SER A 18 -22.45 11.24 -7.77
CA SER A 18 -21.80 12.34 -7.04
C SER A 18 -22.51 13.68 -7.24
N LEU A 19 -23.17 13.89 -8.39
CA LEU A 19 -23.98 15.07 -8.69
C LEU A 19 -25.38 15.03 -8.06
N SER A 20 -25.81 13.90 -7.48
CA SER A 20 -27.14 13.73 -6.88
C SER A 20 -27.14 14.08 -5.39
N PRO A 21 -27.83 15.15 -4.94
CA PRO A 21 -27.88 15.53 -3.54
C PRO A 21 -28.54 14.47 -2.64
N LYS A 22 -29.47 13.69 -3.21
CA LYS A 22 -30.16 12.61 -2.48
C LYS A 22 -29.22 11.45 -2.12
N PHE A 23 -28.28 11.12 -3.00
CA PHE A 23 -27.28 10.09 -2.72
C PHE A 23 -26.30 10.55 -1.64
N GLY A 24 -25.88 11.82 -1.68
CA GLY A 24 -25.07 12.43 -0.62
C GLY A 24 -25.74 12.40 0.75
N ALA A 25 -27.06 12.68 0.81
CA ALA A 25 -27.83 12.58 2.06
C ALA A 25 -27.83 11.16 2.64
N VAL A 26 -28.04 10.13 1.80
CA VAL A 26 -27.97 8.72 2.22
C VAL A 26 -26.58 8.35 2.73
N LEU A 27 -25.52 8.78 2.03
CA LEU A 27 -24.15 8.53 2.47
C LEU A 27 -23.87 9.18 3.83
N SER A 28 -24.33 10.42 4.05
CA SER A 28 -24.18 11.12 5.34
C SER A 28 -24.96 10.47 6.48
N SER A 29 -26.06 9.77 6.16
CA SER A 29 -26.85 8.99 7.13
C SER A 29 -26.24 7.62 7.47
N THR A 30 -25.15 7.22 6.82
CA THR A 30 -24.52 5.91 7.04
C THR A 30 -23.82 5.89 8.41
N PRO A 31 -24.08 4.88 9.26
CA PRO A 31 -23.43 4.78 10.56
C PRO A 31 -21.90 4.72 10.45
N VAL A 32 -21.21 5.47 11.31
CA VAL A 32 -19.73 5.52 11.35
C VAL A 32 -19.11 4.12 11.51
N GLY A 33 -19.77 3.21 12.24
CA GLY A 33 -19.32 1.83 12.39
C GLY A 33 -19.29 1.03 11.09
N ALA A 34 -20.23 1.26 10.17
CA ALA A 34 -20.24 0.59 8.86
C ALA A 34 -19.15 1.15 7.94
N LEU A 35 -18.95 2.46 7.94
CA LEU A 35 -17.87 3.12 7.18
C LEU A 35 -16.48 2.66 7.67
N GLY A 36 -16.30 2.54 8.98
CA GLY A 36 -15.10 1.99 9.59
C GLY A 36 -14.87 0.52 9.21
N GLY A 37 -15.91 -0.32 9.27
CA GLY A 37 -15.82 -1.73 8.89
C GLY A 37 -15.43 -1.95 7.43
N VAL A 38 -16.04 -1.20 6.50
CA VAL A 38 -15.66 -1.23 5.08
C VAL A 38 -14.23 -0.72 4.90
N GLY A 39 -13.84 0.35 5.59
CA GLY A 39 -12.46 0.85 5.57
C GLY A 39 -11.44 -0.21 5.99
N VAL A 40 -11.63 -0.85 7.14
CA VAL A 40 -10.74 -1.91 7.65
C VAL A 40 -10.68 -3.09 6.68
N ALA A 41 -11.80 -3.52 6.12
CA ALA A 41 -11.82 -4.61 5.15
C ALA A 41 -11.05 -4.28 3.87
N LEU A 42 -11.24 -3.06 3.32
CA LEU A 42 -10.55 -2.60 2.12
C LEU A 42 -9.04 -2.46 2.35
N PHE A 43 -8.62 -1.78 3.42
CA PHE A 43 -7.20 -1.62 3.75
C PHE A 43 -6.53 -2.96 4.10
N GLY A 44 -7.24 -3.83 4.81
CA GLY A 44 -6.76 -5.19 5.11
C GLY A 44 -6.55 -6.03 3.85
N MET A 45 -7.48 -5.96 2.89
CA MET A 45 -7.35 -6.65 1.61
C MET A 45 -6.14 -6.14 0.81
N ILE A 46 -5.90 -4.83 0.78
CA ILE A 46 -4.72 -4.24 0.13
C ILE A 46 -3.43 -4.73 0.80
N GLY A 47 -3.40 -4.79 2.13
CA GLY A 47 -2.25 -5.32 2.88
C GLY A 47 -1.94 -6.78 2.55
N VAL A 48 -2.96 -7.65 2.54
CA VAL A 48 -2.80 -9.07 2.16
C VAL A 48 -2.41 -9.22 0.69
N LEU A 49 -2.92 -8.36 -0.20
CA LEU A 49 -2.51 -8.34 -1.60
C LEU A 49 -1.01 -8.04 -1.75
N GLY A 50 -0.46 -7.15 -0.93
CA GLY A 50 0.99 -6.90 -0.87
C GLY A 50 1.80 -8.16 -0.52
N ALA A 51 1.38 -8.89 0.53
CA ALA A 51 2.00 -10.16 0.90
C ALA A 51 1.88 -11.21 -0.21
N ARG A 52 0.72 -11.27 -0.88
CA ARG A 52 0.47 -12.17 -2.00
C ARG A 52 1.42 -11.90 -3.17
N ILE A 53 1.73 -10.63 -3.48
CA ILE A 53 2.70 -10.27 -4.54
C ILE A 53 4.08 -10.86 -4.24
N TRP A 54 4.54 -10.86 -2.99
CA TRP A 54 5.84 -11.47 -2.63
C TRP A 54 5.83 -12.99 -2.75
N ILE A 55 4.72 -13.64 -2.39
CA ILE A 55 4.56 -15.10 -2.52
C ILE A 55 4.53 -15.50 -4.00
N GLU A 56 3.74 -14.81 -4.82
CA GLU A 56 3.65 -15.07 -6.27
C GLU A 56 4.97 -14.75 -6.99
N GLY A 57 5.68 -13.71 -6.53
CA GLY A 57 7.03 -13.38 -6.96
C GLY A 57 8.12 -14.33 -6.45
N LYS A 58 7.76 -15.34 -5.64
CA LYS A 58 8.68 -16.32 -5.05
C LYS A 58 9.87 -15.67 -4.33
N VAL A 59 9.60 -14.61 -3.58
CA VAL A 59 10.63 -13.91 -2.80
C VAL A 59 11.18 -14.86 -1.73
N ASP A 60 12.50 -15.12 -1.78
CA ASP A 60 13.19 -15.92 -0.78
C ASP A 60 13.42 -15.08 0.49
N PHE A 61 12.63 -15.35 1.53
CA PHE A 61 12.78 -14.75 2.85
C PHE A 61 13.80 -15.47 3.76
N ALA A 62 14.38 -16.61 3.32
CA ALA A 62 15.53 -17.19 4.00
C ALA A 62 16.79 -16.34 3.77
N ASN A 63 16.85 -15.60 2.66
CA ASN A 63 17.86 -14.57 2.46
C ASN A 63 17.62 -13.39 3.41
N SER A 64 18.55 -13.20 4.34
CA SER A 64 18.55 -12.11 5.33
C SER A 64 18.38 -10.72 4.70
N THR A 65 18.95 -10.49 3.50
CA THR A 65 18.79 -9.21 2.78
C THR A 65 17.33 -8.94 2.43
N ASN A 66 16.64 -9.92 1.85
CA ASN A 66 15.22 -9.76 1.47
C ASN A 66 14.34 -9.60 2.70
N LEU A 67 14.59 -10.39 3.75
CA LEU A 67 13.83 -10.37 5.00
C LEU A 67 13.94 -9.00 5.69
N ILE A 68 15.16 -8.47 5.85
CA ILE A 68 15.37 -7.18 6.53
C ILE A 68 14.73 -6.03 5.75
N VAL A 69 14.86 -6.02 4.42
CA VAL A 69 14.28 -4.98 3.57
C VAL A 69 12.75 -5.01 3.66
N ALA A 70 12.14 -6.19 3.51
CA ALA A 70 10.69 -6.32 3.56
C ALA A 70 10.14 -5.96 4.95
N ALA A 71 10.77 -6.45 6.02
CA ALA A 71 10.35 -6.18 7.40
C ALA A 71 10.48 -4.69 7.76
N SER A 72 11.62 -4.07 7.44
CA SER A 72 11.84 -2.65 7.72
C SER A 72 10.89 -1.74 6.94
N ALA A 73 10.70 -1.98 5.64
CA ALA A 73 9.76 -1.21 4.83
C ALA A 73 8.32 -1.36 5.35
N LEU A 74 7.92 -2.56 5.75
CA LEU A 74 6.58 -2.83 6.29
C LEU A 74 6.33 -2.09 7.61
N ILE A 75 7.28 -2.15 8.55
CA ILE A 75 7.14 -1.46 9.85
C ILE A 75 7.14 0.07 9.69
N ILE A 76 8.02 0.62 8.84
CA ILE A 76 8.07 2.08 8.57
C ILE A 76 6.74 2.57 7.98
N GLY A 77 6.14 1.78 7.08
CA GLY A 77 4.86 2.11 6.46
C GLY A 77 3.69 2.00 7.44
N ILE A 78 3.62 0.94 8.24
CA ILE A 78 2.51 0.73 9.20
C ILE A 78 2.58 1.70 10.38
N ALA A 79 3.78 1.99 10.88
CA ALA A 79 3.97 2.92 11.99
C ALA A 79 3.85 4.40 11.57
N ASP A 80 3.56 4.67 10.30
CA ASP A 80 3.55 5.99 9.67
C ASP A 80 4.71 6.87 10.14
N MET A 81 5.93 6.35 10.01
CA MET A 81 7.12 7.08 10.46
C MET A 81 7.33 8.30 9.58
N GLN A 82 6.80 9.43 10.05
CA GLN A 82 6.83 10.70 9.33
C GLN A 82 7.89 11.63 9.90
N TRP A 83 8.52 12.40 9.01
CA TRP A 83 9.39 13.48 9.42
C TRP A 83 9.18 14.71 8.54
N THR A 84 9.19 15.88 9.19
CA THR A 84 9.01 17.17 8.54
C THR A 84 10.34 17.89 8.50
N ARG A 85 10.69 18.42 7.33
CA ARG A 85 11.88 19.24 7.13
C ARG A 85 11.49 20.50 6.34
N GLY A 86 11.38 21.62 7.04
CA GLY A 86 10.83 22.85 6.47
C GLY A 86 9.37 22.66 6.07
N ASP A 87 9.03 23.04 4.83
CA ASP A 87 7.66 22.95 4.29
C ASP A 87 7.31 21.55 3.73
N TYR A 88 8.24 20.59 3.80
CA TYR A 88 8.06 19.24 3.27
C TYR A 88 7.82 18.24 4.39
N THR A 89 6.72 17.48 4.30
CA THR A 89 6.43 16.35 5.18
C THR A 89 6.58 15.05 4.41
N PHE A 90 7.49 14.20 4.86
CA PHE A 90 7.67 12.86 4.34
C PHE A 90 6.82 11.89 5.16
N SER A 91 5.75 11.38 4.58
CA SER A 91 4.86 10.38 5.19
C SER A 91 5.51 8.99 5.24
N GLY A 92 5.02 8.12 6.13
CA GLY A 92 5.55 6.77 6.32
C GLY A 92 5.55 5.92 5.05
N ILE A 93 4.56 6.03 4.17
CA ILE A 93 4.54 5.28 2.89
C ILE A 93 5.70 5.70 1.98
N ILE A 94 6.02 7.00 1.96
CA ILE A 94 7.14 7.53 1.17
C ILE A 94 8.45 6.96 1.74
N ASN A 95 8.62 7.06 3.05
CA ASN A 95 9.82 6.58 3.75
C ASN A 95 9.99 5.06 3.62
N ALA A 96 8.91 4.29 3.73
CA ALA A 96 8.90 2.84 3.51
C ALA A 96 9.37 2.46 2.11
N THR A 97 8.88 3.19 1.10
CA THR A 97 9.27 2.97 -0.31
C THR A 97 10.75 3.27 -0.53
N VAL A 98 11.26 4.37 0.06
CA VAL A 98 12.69 4.71 0.00
C VAL A 98 13.53 3.62 0.64
N VAL A 99 13.15 3.14 1.83
CA VAL A 99 13.87 2.06 2.52
C VAL A 99 13.81 0.76 1.72
N ALA A 100 12.67 0.41 1.13
CA ALA A 100 12.54 -0.77 0.29
C ALA A 100 13.52 -0.75 -0.90
N ILE A 101 13.57 0.36 -1.64
CA ILE A 101 14.39 0.47 -2.85
C ILE A 101 15.88 0.64 -2.51
N VAL A 102 16.19 1.62 -1.66
CA VAL A 102 17.58 1.97 -1.33
C VAL A 102 18.19 0.91 -0.42
N GLY A 103 17.45 0.46 0.59
CA GLY A 103 17.89 -0.61 1.48
C GLY A 103 18.17 -1.91 0.74
N TYR A 104 17.32 -2.29 -0.22
CA TYR A 104 17.58 -3.46 -1.06
C TYR A 104 18.86 -3.30 -1.88
N ARG A 105 19.02 -2.18 -2.59
CA ARG A 105 20.21 -1.96 -3.43
C ARG A 105 21.50 -1.96 -2.60
N LEU A 106 21.49 -1.30 -1.44
CA LEU A 106 22.66 -1.23 -0.56
C LEU A 106 23.00 -2.61 0.00
N LEU A 107 22.04 -3.30 0.61
CA LEU A 107 22.27 -4.61 1.20
C LEU A 107 22.65 -5.67 0.16
N HIS A 108 22.01 -5.64 -1.01
CA HIS A 108 22.35 -6.53 -2.11
C HIS A 108 23.76 -6.25 -2.66
N SER A 109 24.15 -4.98 -2.81
CA SER A 109 25.51 -4.62 -3.23
C SER A 109 26.56 -5.05 -2.22
N ILE A 110 26.28 -4.93 -0.92
CA ILE A 110 27.19 -5.36 0.15
C ILE A 110 27.28 -6.89 0.18
N ALA A 111 26.16 -7.59 0.05
CA ALA A 111 26.13 -9.06 0.00
C ALA A 111 26.90 -9.60 -1.22
N SER A 112 26.72 -8.99 -2.39
CA SER A 112 27.46 -9.33 -3.61
C SER A 112 28.96 -9.07 -3.46
N SER A 113 29.36 -7.96 -2.83
CA SER A 113 30.77 -7.66 -2.55
C SER A 113 31.41 -8.59 -1.51
N ARG A 114 30.61 -9.31 -0.72
CA ARG A 114 31.09 -10.25 0.31
C ARG A 114 31.33 -11.67 -0.19
N GLY A 115 31.12 -11.93 -1.48
CA GLY A 115 31.67 -13.12 -2.15
C GLY A 115 31.16 -14.46 -1.62
N ASN A 116 29.84 -14.65 -1.52
CA ASN A 116 29.27 -15.99 -1.44
C ASN A 116 28.31 -16.18 -2.61
N ASN A 117 28.84 -16.80 -3.68
CA ASN A 117 28.09 -17.27 -4.84
C ASN A 117 27.09 -18.35 -4.42
#